data_AF-A0A954XQ75-F1
#
_entry.id   AF-A0A954XQ75-F1
#
_cell.length_a   1.000
_cell.length_b   1.000
_cell.length_c   1.000
_cell.angle_alpha   90.00
_cell.angle_beta   90.00
_cell.angle_gamma   90.00
#
_symmetry.space_group_name_H-M   'P 1'
#
loop_
_entity.id
_entity.type
_entity.pdbx_description
1 polymer ?
#
loop_
_entity_poly.entity_id
_entity_poly.type
_entity_poly.pdbx_seq_one_letter_code
_entity_poly.pdbx_strand_id
1 'polypeptide(L)'
;MHSSKRLDVIIDGTSLNRMKKARFAFVPLVLVGLVSCASESSKVPVGEPAENIRQLALAYVQFAASNQGVGPPNQEALKKFLIQEDQLSEADADARFISSRDSQPYVVRWGERPEGSGPMGPEPPKPPIIIYERVGVDGKRYVANGRMSILQLASAEFSEAVPNAETE
;
A
#
# COMPACT_ATOMS: atom_id res chain seq x y z
N MET A 1 19.93 10.80 51.39
CA MET A 1 20.93 11.37 50.45
C MET A 1 20.20 11.68 49.16
N HIS A 2 19.51 12.83 49.07
CA HIS A 2 20.00 14.10 48.52
C HIS A 2 20.60 13.97 47.12
N SER A 3 19.83 14.33 46.08
CA SER A 3 20.27 15.33 45.09
C SER A 3 19.12 15.68 44.13
N SER A 4 18.47 16.81 44.40
CA SER A 4 17.54 17.49 43.50
C SER A 4 18.37 18.41 42.59
N LYS A 5 18.36 18.20 41.27
CA LYS A 5 19.00 19.11 40.32
C LYS A 5 17.98 20.09 39.76
N ARG A 6 18.32 21.37 39.92
CA ARG A 6 17.52 22.56 39.66
C ARG A 6 17.35 22.82 38.16
N LEU A 7 16.20 23.40 37.85
CA LEU A 7 15.86 24.13 36.62
C LEU A 7 16.63 25.45 36.59
N ASP A 8 17.30 25.74 35.47
CA ASP A 8 17.72 27.10 35.14
C ASP A 8 16.98 27.54 33.87
N VAL A 9 16.03 28.43 34.08
CA VAL A 9 15.29 29.18 33.07
C VAL A 9 16.14 30.41 32.74
N ILE A 10 16.60 30.52 31.50
CA ILE A 10 17.26 31.72 30.99
C ILE A 10 16.24 32.46 30.12
N ILE A 11 15.71 33.57 30.65
CA ILE A 11 14.95 34.58 29.91
C ILE A 11 15.97 35.60 29.46
N ASP A 12 16.31 35.62 28.18
CA ASP A 12 17.12 36.69 27.60
C ASP A 12 16.21 37.73 26.96
N GLY A 13 16.23 38.93 27.54
CA GLY A 13 15.50 40.08 27.09
C GLY A 13 16.38 40.99 26.22
N THR A 14 15.70 41.90 25.53
CA THR A 14 16.22 43.08 24.81
C THR A 14 16.89 42.88 23.45
N SER A 15 16.19 43.31 22.39
CA SER A 15 16.74 44.35 21.49
C SER A 15 15.63 44.97 20.63
N LEU A 16 15.12 46.12 21.06
CA LEU A 16 14.33 47.04 20.25
C LEU A 16 15.31 47.84 19.37
N ASN A 17 15.37 47.54 18.07
CA ASN A 17 16.12 48.37 17.12
C ASN A 17 15.25 48.84 15.96
N ARG A 18 14.91 50.14 16.06
CA ARG A 18 14.86 51.18 15.03
C ARG A 18 14.38 50.78 13.62
N MET A 19 13.17 51.27 13.35
CA MET A 19 12.63 51.61 12.04
C MET A 19 13.69 52.27 11.13
N LYS A 20 13.91 51.67 9.95
CA LYS A 20 14.34 52.39 8.75
C LYS A 20 13.25 52.20 7.70
N LYS A 21 12.61 53.30 7.32
CA LYS A 21 11.62 53.37 6.23
C LYS A 21 12.34 53.03 4.92
N ALA A 22 12.31 51.78 4.51
CA ALA A 22 12.72 51.38 3.17
C ALA A 22 11.47 51.35 2.28
N ARG A 23 11.43 52.26 1.31
CA ARG A 23 10.47 52.24 0.20
C ARG A 23 10.79 51.00 -0.63
N PHE A 24 10.16 49.87 -0.31
CA PHE A 24 10.24 48.65 -1.11
C PHE A 24 9.06 48.57 -2.07
N ALA A 25 9.42 48.37 -3.33
CA ALA A 25 8.53 48.14 -4.45
C ALA A 25 7.60 46.95 -4.20
N PHE A 26 6.45 46.96 -4.86
CA PHE A 26 5.49 45.87 -4.98
C PHE A 26 6.19 44.50 -5.09
N VAL A 27 6.15 43.71 -4.01
CA VAL A 27 6.52 42.29 -4.02
C VAL A 27 5.21 41.51 -4.18
N PRO A 28 5.03 40.73 -5.26
CA PRO A 28 3.86 39.87 -5.37
C PRO A 28 3.91 38.85 -4.23
N LEU A 29 2.91 38.92 -3.36
CA LEU A 29 2.63 37.93 -2.32
C LEU A 29 2.22 36.63 -3.03
N VAL A 30 3.21 35.84 -3.43
CA VAL A 30 3.01 34.48 -3.93
C VAL A 30 2.50 33.65 -2.75
N LEU A 31 1.17 33.49 -2.68
CA LEU A 31 0.54 32.49 -1.82
C LEU A 31 1.03 31.13 -2.29
N VAL A 32 2.06 30.61 -1.63
CA VAL A 32 2.47 29.22 -1.71
C VAL A 32 1.35 28.44 -1.04
N GLY A 33 0.37 28.02 -1.84
CA GLY A 33 -0.67 27.08 -1.42
C GLY A 33 0.01 25.79 -1.01
N LEU A 34 0.10 25.55 0.29
CA LEU A 34 0.36 24.24 0.85
C LEU A 34 -0.84 23.37 0.47
N VAL A 35 -0.79 22.78 -0.73
CA VAL A 35 -1.67 21.68 -1.11
C VAL A 35 -1.26 20.52 -0.21
N SER A 36 -1.91 20.45 0.96
CA SER A 36 -1.91 19.29 1.82
C SER A 36 -2.64 18.20 1.06
N CYS A 37 -1.88 17.48 0.23
CA CYS A 37 -2.31 16.27 -0.42
C CYS A 37 -2.36 15.21 0.69
N ALA A 38 -3.44 15.20 1.46
CA ALA A 38 -3.73 14.11 2.38
C ALA A 38 -4.05 12.88 1.51
N SER A 39 -3.07 11.98 1.38
CA SER A 39 -3.24 10.71 0.71
C SER A 39 -4.12 9.82 1.58
N GLU A 40 -5.40 9.74 1.22
CA GLU A 40 -6.36 8.87 1.89
C GLU A 40 -6.45 7.56 1.10
N SER A 41 -5.75 6.52 1.58
CA SER A 41 -5.95 5.16 1.11
C SER A 41 -7.38 4.73 1.44
N SER A 42 -8.25 4.73 0.44
CA SER A 42 -9.65 4.35 0.61
C SER A 42 -9.83 2.86 0.42
N LYS A 43 -10.59 2.23 1.32
CA LYS A 43 -11.05 0.85 1.14
C LYS A 43 -11.90 0.77 -0.12
N VAL A 44 -11.60 -0.20 -0.98
CA VAL A 44 -12.32 -0.36 -2.25
C VAL A 44 -13.76 -0.84 -1.97
N PRO A 45 -14.80 -0.18 -2.53
CA PRO A 45 -16.17 -0.64 -2.38
C PRO A 45 -16.32 -2.06 -2.93
N VAL A 46 -17.19 -2.84 -2.28
CA VAL A 46 -17.53 -4.19 -2.74
C VAL A 46 -18.29 -4.06 -4.06
N GLY A 47 -17.80 -4.71 -5.11
CA GLY A 47 -18.40 -4.68 -6.44
C GLY A 47 -17.49 -5.30 -7.51
N GLU A 48 -18.03 -5.38 -8.72
CA GLU A 48 -17.43 -5.91 -9.96
C GLU A 48 -15.94 -5.53 -10.17
N PRO A 49 -15.52 -4.26 -10.01
CA PRO A 49 -14.15 -3.86 -10.35
C PRO A 49 -13.06 -4.50 -9.47
N ALA A 50 -13.40 -4.99 -8.28
CA ALA A 50 -12.45 -5.56 -7.33
C ALA A 50 -12.67 -7.06 -7.10
N GLU A 51 -13.60 -7.68 -7.82
CA GLU A 51 -13.99 -9.07 -7.56
C GLU A 51 -12.89 -10.05 -7.96
N ASN A 52 -12.28 -9.87 -9.13
CA ASN A 52 -11.18 -10.73 -9.59
C ASN A 52 -9.99 -10.72 -8.62
N ILE A 53 -9.50 -9.53 -8.22
CA ILE A 53 -8.37 -9.43 -7.28
C ILE A 53 -8.72 -10.01 -5.90
N ARG A 54 -9.98 -9.85 -5.44
CA ARG A 54 -10.44 -10.41 -4.17
C ARG A 54 -10.45 -11.93 -4.21
N GLN A 55 -11.01 -12.53 -5.25
CA GLN A 55 -11.07 -13.97 -5.42
C GLN A 55 -9.67 -14.56 -5.59
N LEU A 56 -8.79 -13.89 -6.34
CA LEU A 56 -7.42 -14.33 -6.52
C LEU A 56 -6.63 -14.28 -5.20
N ALA A 57 -6.81 -13.22 -4.40
CA ALA A 57 -6.19 -13.11 -3.07
C ALA A 57 -6.71 -14.17 -2.09
N LEU A 58 -8.02 -14.46 -2.12
CA LEU A 58 -8.61 -15.53 -1.32
C LEU A 58 -8.00 -16.90 -1.69
N ALA A 59 -7.95 -17.23 -2.98
CA ALA A 59 -7.37 -18.48 -3.45
C ALA A 59 -5.89 -18.60 -3.10
N TYR A 60 -5.11 -17.50 -3.20
CA TYR A 60 -3.71 -17.47 -2.77
C TYR A 60 -3.57 -17.81 -1.28
N VAL A 61 -4.37 -17.16 -0.43
CA VAL A 61 -4.31 -17.36 1.04
C VAL A 61 -4.76 -18.78 1.41
N GLN A 62 -5.79 -19.32 0.77
CA GLN A 62 -6.24 -20.69 0.97
C GLN A 62 -5.19 -21.71 0.52
N PHE A 63 -4.55 -21.48 -0.64
CA PHE A 63 -3.44 -22.29 -1.08
C PHE A 63 -2.33 -22.30 -0.02
N ALA A 64 -1.95 -21.13 0.49
CA ALA A 64 -0.91 -21.01 1.51
C ALA A 64 -1.28 -21.73 2.80
N ALA A 65 -2.54 -21.66 3.25
CA ALA A 65 -3.01 -22.39 4.43
C ALA A 65 -2.82 -23.91 4.29
N SER A 66 -3.03 -24.45 3.08
CA SER A 66 -2.82 -25.88 2.76
C SER A 66 -1.34 -26.23 2.50
N ASN A 67 -0.45 -25.23 2.37
CA ASN A 67 0.96 -25.40 2.00
C ASN A 67 1.93 -24.77 3.01
N GLN A 68 1.70 -25.02 4.31
CA GLN A 68 2.61 -24.59 5.39
C GLN A 68 2.84 -23.05 5.43
N GLY A 69 1.80 -22.31 5.06
CA GLY A 69 1.81 -20.85 5.00
C GLY A 69 2.56 -20.28 3.79
N VAL A 70 3.04 -21.10 2.85
CA VAL A 70 3.78 -20.66 1.66
C VAL A 70 2.81 -20.52 0.48
N GLY A 71 2.79 -19.36 -0.14
CA GLY A 71 1.98 -19.11 -1.33
C GLY A 71 2.34 -20.01 -2.53
N PRO A 72 1.48 -20.01 -3.57
CA PRO A 72 1.74 -20.76 -4.80
C PRO A 72 3.08 -20.37 -5.43
N PRO A 73 3.88 -21.34 -5.90
CA PRO A 73 5.21 -21.06 -6.46
C PRO A 73 5.16 -20.40 -7.85
N ASN A 74 4.01 -20.43 -8.53
CA ASN A 74 3.79 -19.85 -9.85
C ASN A 74 2.29 -19.78 -10.19
N GLN A 75 1.99 -19.21 -11.36
CA GLN A 75 0.63 -19.05 -11.86
C GLN A 75 -0.06 -20.40 -12.10
N GLU A 76 0.65 -21.39 -12.63
CA GLU A 76 0.10 -22.71 -12.95
C GLU A 76 -0.41 -23.42 -11.69
N ALA A 77 0.31 -23.31 -10.57
CA ALA A 77 -0.10 -23.89 -9.30
C ALA A 77 -1.38 -23.24 -8.75
N LEU A 78 -1.48 -21.90 -8.80
CA LEU A 78 -2.67 -21.19 -8.35
C LEU A 78 -3.87 -21.42 -9.29
N LYS A 79 -3.64 -21.45 -10.60
CA LYS A 79 -4.67 -21.77 -11.60
C LYS A 79 -5.23 -23.18 -11.37
N LYS A 80 -4.35 -24.16 -11.15
CA LYS A 80 -4.78 -25.53 -10.83
C LYS A 80 -5.63 -25.56 -9.55
N PHE A 81 -5.23 -24.83 -8.52
CA PHE A 81 -5.98 -24.72 -7.27
C PHE A 81 -7.38 -24.12 -7.49
N LEU A 82 -7.48 -23.03 -8.23
CA LEU A 82 -8.76 -22.41 -8.62
C LEU A 82 -9.68 -23.39 -9.36
N ILE A 83 -9.15 -24.15 -10.31
CA ILE A 83 -9.93 -25.16 -11.05
C ILE A 83 -10.45 -26.26 -10.11
N GLN A 84 -9.62 -26.69 -9.15
CA GLN A 84 -9.95 -27.79 -8.24
C GLN A 84 -10.94 -27.38 -7.14
N GLU A 85 -10.70 -26.24 -6.48
CA GLU A 85 -11.48 -25.81 -5.31
C GLU A 85 -12.76 -25.06 -5.72
N ASP A 86 -12.66 -24.16 -6.71
CA ASP A 86 -13.79 -23.34 -7.14
C ASP A 86 -14.56 -23.98 -8.31
N GLN A 87 -14.15 -25.17 -8.78
CA GLN A 87 -14.75 -25.90 -9.91
C GLN A 87 -14.82 -25.06 -11.20
N LEU A 88 -13.84 -24.17 -11.39
CA LEU A 88 -13.77 -23.30 -12.55
C LEU A 88 -13.35 -24.07 -13.80
N SER A 89 -13.86 -23.63 -14.95
CA SER A 89 -13.27 -24.02 -16.23
C SER A 89 -11.87 -23.40 -16.36
N GLU A 90 -11.06 -23.94 -17.26
CA GLU A 90 -9.71 -23.40 -17.51
C GLU A 90 -9.76 -21.92 -17.95
N ALA A 91 -10.73 -21.58 -18.82
CA ALA A 91 -10.93 -20.22 -19.31
C ALA A 91 -11.39 -19.26 -18.20
N ASP A 92 -12.26 -19.71 -17.30
CA ASP A 92 -12.71 -18.89 -16.17
C ASP A 92 -11.55 -18.65 -15.19
N ALA A 93 -10.73 -19.68 -14.94
CA ALA A 93 -9.55 -19.55 -14.10
C ALA A 93 -8.53 -18.57 -14.70
N ASP A 94 -8.29 -18.61 -16.02
CA ASP A 94 -7.42 -17.65 -16.71
C ASP A 94 -7.97 -16.21 -16.62
N ALA A 95 -9.28 -16.03 -16.76
CA ALA A 95 -9.91 -14.72 -16.64
C ALA A 95 -9.71 -14.07 -15.25
N ARG A 96 -9.56 -14.87 -14.18
CA ARG A 96 -9.29 -14.34 -12.82
C ARG A 96 -7.94 -13.65 -12.70
N PHE A 97 -6.98 -13.95 -13.58
CA PHE A 97 -5.65 -13.31 -13.57
C PHE A 97 -5.61 -11.95 -14.28
N ILE A 98 -6.72 -11.52 -14.90
CA ILE A 98 -6.81 -10.24 -15.60
C ILE A 98 -7.61 -9.23 -14.77
N SER A 99 -7.08 -8.02 -14.63
CA SER A 99 -7.82 -6.92 -14.01
C SER A 99 -8.94 -6.45 -14.92
N SER A 100 -10.14 -6.35 -14.36
CA SER A 100 -11.30 -5.78 -15.06
C SER A 100 -11.18 -4.25 -15.24
N ARG A 101 -10.23 -3.59 -14.57
CA ARG A 101 -10.05 -2.13 -14.64
C ARG A 101 -9.04 -1.70 -15.69
N ASP A 102 -7.85 -2.30 -15.71
CA ASP A 102 -6.78 -1.93 -16.65
C ASP A 102 -6.58 -2.97 -17.78
N SER A 103 -7.34 -4.07 -17.77
CA SER A 103 -7.23 -5.17 -18.74
C SER A 103 -5.83 -5.77 -18.85
N GLN A 104 -4.98 -5.58 -17.84
CA GLN A 104 -3.66 -6.18 -17.74
C GLN A 104 -3.70 -7.39 -16.80
N PRO A 105 -2.79 -8.35 -16.99
CA PRO A 105 -2.57 -9.37 -15.98
C PRO A 105 -2.14 -8.73 -14.66
N TYR A 106 -2.71 -9.20 -13.55
CA TYR A 106 -2.22 -8.85 -12.22
C TYR A 106 -0.76 -9.28 -12.07
N VAL A 107 -0.01 -8.52 -11.28
CA VAL A 107 1.30 -8.98 -10.78
C VAL A 107 1.05 -9.72 -9.48
N VAL A 108 1.61 -10.92 -9.36
CA VAL A 108 1.47 -11.79 -8.19
C VAL A 108 2.86 -12.12 -7.68
N ARG A 109 3.09 -11.94 -6.38
CA ARG A 109 4.33 -12.32 -5.73
C ARG A 109 4.28 -13.78 -5.33
N TRP A 110 4.92 -14.62 -6.14
CA TRP A 110 4.87 -16.07 -5.97
C TRP A 110 5.73 -16.56 -4.80
N GLY A 111 5.26 -17.60 -4.11
CA GLY A 111 5.99 -18.24 -3.01
C GLY A 111 6.10 -17.40 -1.72
N GLU A 112 5.54 -16.20 -1.68
CA GLU A 112 5.53 -15.38 -0.48
C GLU A 112 4.56 -15.92 0.58
N ARG A 113 4.87 -15.68 1.85
CA ARG A 113 3.97 -16.00 2.96
C ARG A 113 2.97 -14.86 3.14
N PRO A 114 1.64 -15.10 3.07
CA PRO A 114 0.64 -14.04 3.26
C PRO A 114 0.73 -13.33 4.62
N GLU A 115 1.18 -14.02 5.66
CA GLU A 115 1.35 -13.44 7.00
C GLU A 115 2.66 -12.64 7.15
N GLY A 116 3.55 -12.70 6.16
CA GLY A 116 4.93 -12.21 6.26
C GLY A 116 5.88 -13.21 6.92
N SER A 117 7.14 -12.81 7.08
CA SER A 117 8.21 -13.63 7.69
C SER A 117 8.62 -13.16 9.10
N GLY A 118 7.96 -12.14 9.63
CA GLY A 118 8.27 -11.57 10.95
C GLY A 118 7.63 -12.35 12.10
N PRO A 119 8.21 -12.27 13.31
CA PRO A 119 7.60 -12.87 14.50
C PRO A 119 6.25 -12.22 14.81
N MET A 120 5.28 -13.02 15.27
CA MET A 120 4.03 -12.50 15.82
C MET A 120 4.31 -11.87 17.19
N GLY A 121 4.66 -10.58 17.20
CA GLY A 121 4.86 -9.77 18.39
C GLY A 121 3.63 -8.91 18.75
N PRO A 122 3.72 -8.09 19.81
CA PRO A 122 2.68 -7.12 20.18
C PRO A 122 2.39 -6.10 19.07
N GLU A 123 3.36 -5.83 18.21
CA GLU A 123 3.21 -5.09 16.96
C GLU A 123 3.47 -6.05 15.79
N PRO A 124 2.44 -6.77 15.30
CA PRO A 124 2.63 -7.69 14.19
C PRO A 124 3.04 -6.90 12.94
N PRO A 125 3.91 -7.47 12.08
CA PRO A 125 4.28 -6.81 10.84
C PRO A 125 3.05 -6.50 9.98
N LYS A 126 3.15 -5.43 9.18
CA LYS A 126 2.15 -5.15 8.15
C LYS A 126 2.11 -6.36 7.20
N PRO A 127 0.93 -6.88 6.85
CA PRO A 127 0.86 -7.99 5.91
C PRO A 127 1.42 -7.56 4.55
N PRO A 128 2.25 -8.40 3.90
CA PRO A 128 2.80 -8.09 2.59
C PRO A 128 1.68 -7.93 1.54
N ILE A 129 1.92 -7.05 0.56
CA ILE A 129 1.12 -7.01 -0.67
C ILE A 129 1.54 -8.20 -1.53
N ILE A 130 0.58 -9.06 -1.87
CA ILE A 130 0.82 -10.31 -2.60
C ILE A 130 0.32 -10.25 -4.05
N ILE A 131 -0.66 -9.39 -4.34
CA ILE A 131 -1.24 -9.22 -5.67
C ILE A 131 -1.50 -7.74 -5.91
N TYR A 132 -1.21 -7.24 -7.11
CA TYR A 132 -1.51 -5.86 -7.47
C TYR A 132 -1.76 -5.68 -8.97
N GLU A 133 -2.48 -4.62 -9.33
CA GLU A 133 -2.65 -4.19 -10.73
C GLU A 133 -1.32 -3.73 -11.32
N ARG A 134 -1.02 -4.15 -12.55
CA ARG A 134 0.22 -3.77 -13.22
C ARG A 134 0.25 -2.27 -13.54
N VAL A 135 -0.83 -1.72 -14.08
CA VAL A 135 -0.89 -0.32 -14.50
C VAL A 135 -1.79 0.48 -13.57
N GLY A 136 -3.00 -0.02 -13.30
CA GLY A 136 -4.06 0.70 -12.60
C GLY A 136 -4.80 1.68 -13.50
N VAL A 137 -5.72 2.45 -12.90
CA VAL A 137 -6.57 3.44 -13.59
C VAL A 137 -6.58 4.73 -12.76
N ASP A 138 -6.54 5.89 -13.44
CA ASP A 138 -6.49 7.24 -12.83
C ASP A 138 -5.32 7.44 -11.85
N GLY A 139 -4.15 6.86 -12.17
CA GLY A 139 -2.96 6.92 -11.33
C GLY A 139 -3.09 6.15 -10.00
N LYS A 140 -4.07 5.25 -9.91
CA LYS A 140 -4.34 4.43 -8.72
C LYS A 140 -4.39 2.95 -9.05
N ARG A 141 -3.80 2.13 -8.18
CA ARG A 141 -3.74 0.67 -8.31
C ARG A 141 -4.51 -0.02 -7.19
N TYR A 142 -5.23 -1.07 -7.53
CA TYR A 142 -5.71 -2.03 -6.55
C TYR A 142 -4.58 -2.96 -6.14
N VAL A 143 -4.48 -3.16 -4.83
CA VAL A 143 -3.54 -4.08 -4.20
C VAL A 143 -4.29 -4.98 -3.22
N ALA A 144 -3.88 -6.23 -3.14
CA ALA A 144 -4.33 -7.18 -2.13
C ALA A 144 -3.16 -7.56 -1.22
N ASN A 145 -3.37 -7.46 0.08
CA ASN A 145 -2.42 -7.96 1.06
C ASN A 145 -2.76 -9.39 1.50
N GLY A 146 -1.83 -10.03 2.21
CA GLY A 146 -2.03 -11.39 2.71
C GLY A 146 -3.09 -11.56 3.80
N ARG A 147 -3.75 -10.48 4.24
CA ARG A 147 -4.98 -10.51 5.06
C ARG A 147 -6.25 -10.27 4.23
N MET A 148 -6.16 -10.47 2.92
CA MET A 148 -7.26 -10.29 1.96
C MET A 148 -7.87 -8.88 1.96
N SER A 149 -7.15 -7.87 2.47
CA SER A 149 -7.60 -6.49 2.36
C SER A 149 -7.27 -5.96 0.98
N ILE A 150 -8.29 -5.43 0.29
CA ILE A 150 -8.12 -4.76 -1.00
C ILE A 150 -8.08 -3.25 -0.76
N LEU A 151 -6.97 -2.63 -1.14
CA LEU A 151 -6.75 -1.19 -1.03
C LEU A 151 -6.59 -0.58 -2.41
N GLN A 152 -7.01 0.67 -2.56
CA GLN A 152 -6.67 1.48 -3.71
C GLN A 152 -5.58 2.47 -3.30
N LEU A 153 -4.42 2.38 -3.95
CA LEU A 153 -3.25 3.20 -3.63
C LEU A 153 -2.95 4.15 -4.79
N ALA A 154 -2.69 5.42 -4.47
CA ALA A 154 -2.10 6.35 -5.43
C ALA A 154 -0.64 5.95 -5.74
N SER A 155 -0.10 6.40 -6.88
CA SER A 155 1.27 6.03 -7.30
C SER A 155 2.33 6.19 -6.20
N ALA A 156 2.31 7.30 -5.45
CA ALA A 156 3.28 7.54 -4.37
C ALA A 156 3.16 6.51 -3.23
N GLU A 157 1.93 6.23 -2.78
CA GLU A 157 1.66 5.23 -1.73
C GLU A 157 1.98 3.81 -2.21
N PHE A 158 1.71 3.54 -3.49
CA PHE A 158 2.02 2.26 -4.11
C PHE A 158 3.53 2.00 -4.14
N SER A 159 4.34 3.00 -4.54
CA SER A 159 5.80 2.89 -4.55
C SER A 159 6.38 2.67 -3.15
N GLU A 160 5.77 3.25 -2.12
CA GLU A 160 6.16 3.00 -0.72
C GLU A 160 5.77 1.57 -0.27
N ALA A 161 4.57 1.13 -0.61
CA ALA A 161 4.03 -0.16 -0.16
C ALA A 161 4.62 -1.36 -0.91
N VAL A 162 4.99 -1.17 -2.17
CA VAL A 162 5.52 -2.20 -3.09
C VAL A 162 6.86 -1.73 -3.64
N PRO A 163 7.91 -1.63 -2.81
CA PRO A 163 9.24 -1.27 -3.29
C PRO A 163 9.68 -2.33 -4.31
N ASN A 164 10.28 -1.88 -5.42
CA ASN A 164 10.75 -2.71 -6.55
C ASN A 164 9.69 -3.24 -7.53
N ALA A 165 8.45 -2.72 -7.49
CA ALA A 165 7.41 -3.13 -8.44
C ALA A 165 7.77 -2.92 -9.94
N GLU A 166 8.70 -2.02 -10.26
CA GLU A 166 9.08 -1.72 -11.66
C GLU A 166 10.16 -2.66 -12.22
N THR A 167 10.72 -3.54 -11.39
CA THR A 167 11.78 -4.48 -11.78
C THR A 167 11.30 -5.93 -11.93
N GLU A 168 10.02 -6.19 -11.66
CA GLU A 168 9.35 -7.51 -11.81
C GLU A 168 8.60 -7.63 -13.14
#